data_AF-A0A416RT41-F1
#
_entry.id   AF-A0A416RT41-F1
#
_cell.length_a   1.000
_cell.length_b   1.000
_cell.length_c   1.000
_cell.angle_alpha   90.00
_cell.angle_beta   90.00
_cell.angle_gamma   90.00
#
_symmetry.space_group_name_H-M   'P 1'
#
loop_
_entity.id
_entity.type
_entity.pdbx_description
1 polymer ?
#
loop_
_entity_poly.entity_id
_entity_poly.type
_entity_poly.pdbx_seq_one_letter_code
_entity_poly.pdbx_strand_id
1 'polypeptide(L)'
;KDRPTRCYEHIFLLSKEKKYYYDAAAIAEPLAPTTAERYRRARSTNSKYTLEIPGQGKVQGLNRPRDGGYYDDALMPTTRNKRDVWLINTVPYKGAHFAAFPPKLAETCILAGCPKGGIVIDPFFGSGTTGFAAKSLDRHYIGIELNAEYCALARARIGGAGLSSN
;
A
#
# COMPACT_ATOMS: atom_id res chain seq x y z
N LYS A 1 19.08 17.10 22.29
CA LYS A 1 18.45 15.95 21.59
C LYS A 1 19.44 14.80 21.65
N ASP A 2 19.18 13.82 22.49
CA ASP A 2 20.07 12.71 22.90
C ASP A 2 19.71 11.35 22.26
N ARG A 3 18.66 11.32 21.42
CA ARG A 3 18.14 10.10 20.79
C ARG A 3 17.67 10.33 19.35
N PRO A 4 17.64 9.28 18.52
CA PRO A 4 17.06 9.35 17.17
C PRO A 4 15.61 9.85 17.20
N THR A 5 15.23 10.60 16.16
CA THR A 5 13.86 11.11 16.03
C THR A 5 12.97 10.01 15.45
N ARG A 6 11.77 9.82 16.02
CA ARG A 6 10.77 8.90 15.45
C ARG A 6 10.32 9.45 14.10
N CYS A 7 10.46 8.64 13.06
CA CYS A 7 10.13 8.99 11.67
C CYS A 7 9.18 7.96 11.02
N TYR A 8 8.49 7.17 11.82
CA TYR A 8 7.56 6.13 11.36
C TYR A 8 6.33 6.07 12.24
N GLU A 9 5.25 5.54 11.65
CA GLU A 9 3.99 5.22 12.30
C GLU A 9 3.59 3.79 11.92
N HIS A 10 2.81 3.13 12.78
CA HIS A 10 2.32 1.78 12.53
C HIS A 10 0.92 1.80 11.93
N ILE A 11 0.68 0.88 11.02
CA ILE A 11 -0.62 0.66 10.38
C ILE A 11 -0.95 -0.80 10.53
N PHE A 12 -2.09 -1.08 11.13
CA PHE A 12 -2.56 -2.44 11.39
C PHE A 12 -3.60 -2.80 10.34
N LEU A 13 -3.32 -3.83 9.53
CA LEU A 13 -4.30 -4.44 8.63
C LEU A 13 -5.02 -5.56 9.38
N LEU A 14 -6.30 -5.36 9.64
CA LEU A 14 -7.19 -6.34 10.27
C LEU A 14 -8.20 -6.84 9.24
N SER A 15 -8.56 -8.12 9.32
CA SER A 15 -9.62 -8.71 8.49
C SER A 15 -10.68 -9.37 9.37
N LYS A 16 -11.93 -9.38 8.89
CA LYS A 16 -13.04 -10.06 9.57
C LYS A 16 -12.87 -11.58 9.56
N GLU A 17 -12.25 -12.10 8.51
CA GLU A 17 -12.11 -13.54 8.26
C GLU A 17 -10.75 -13.85 7.61
N LYS A 18 -10.37 -15.13 7.61
CA LYS A 18 -9.10 -15.61 7.05
C LYS A 18 -8.98 -15.33 5.54
N LYS A 19 -10.10 -15.39 4.81
CA LYS A 19 -10.18 -15.05 3.38
C LYS A 19 -10.83 -13.68 3.25
N TYR A 20 -10.09 -12.72 2.72
CA TYR A 20 -10.54 -11.35 2.51
C TYR A 20 -10.07 -10.86 1.13
N TYR A 21 -10.71 -9.81 0.61
CA TYR A 21 -10.29 -9.18 -0.64
C TYR A 21 -8.92 -8.52 -0.44
N TYR A 22 -7.97 -8.84 -1.32
CA TYR A 22 -6.67 -8.18 -1.35
C TYR A 22 -6.10 -8.17 -2.77
N ASP A 23 -5.91 -6.99 -3.34
CA ASP A 23 -5.31 -6.79 -4.66
C ASP A 23 -3.83 -6.38 -4.51
N ALA A 24 -2.97 -7.39 -4.44
CA ALA A 24 -1.52 -7.17 -4.35
C ALA A 24 -0.95 -6.56 -5.64
N ALA A 25 -1.58 -6.81 -6.79
CA ALA A 25 -1.10 -6.32 -8.08
C ALA A 25 -1.32 -4.80 -8.21
N ALA A 26 -2.45 -4.29 -7.69
CA ALA A 26 -2.77 -2.86 -7.71
C ALA A 26 -1.76 -1.97 -6.95
N ILE A 27 -0.99 -2.54 -6.03
CA ILE A 27 0.04 -1.83 -5.26
C ILE A 27 1.47 -2.37 -5.49
N ALA A 28 1.65 -3.24 -6.49
CA ALA A 28 2.95 -3.83 -6.78
C ALA A 28 3.98 -2.74 -7.16
N GLU A 29 5.24 -2.99 -6.80
CA GLU A 29 6.35 -2.07 -7.07
C GLU A 29 7.17 -2.58 -8.26
N PRO A 30 7.82 -1.69 -9.03
CA PRO A 30 8.77 -2.12 -10.06
C PRO A 30 9.85 -3.03 -9.50
N LEU A 31 10.23 -4.04 -10.26
CA LEU A 31 11.35 -4.88 -9.90
C LEU A 31 12.64 -4.04 -9.84
N ALA A 32 13.41 -4.17 -8.74
CA ALA A 32 14.68 -3.47 -8.62
C ALA A 32 15.69 -4.01 -9.65
N PRO A 33 16.51 -3.15 -10.31
CA PRO A 33 17.49 -3.60 -11.31
C PRO A 33 18.44 -4.67 -10.79
N THR A 34 18.92 -4.53 -9.56
CA THR A 34 19.78 -5.51 -8.88
C THR A 34 19.10 -6.86 -8.68
N THR A 35 17.78 -6.88 -8.57
CA THR A 35 17.01 -8.13 -8.48
C THR A 35 16.86 -8.76 -9.86
N ALA A 36 16.59 -7.97 -10.90
CA ALA A 36 16.56 -8.46 -12.28
C ALA A 36 17.90 -9.09 -12.69
N GLU A 37 19.03 -8.46 -12.35
CA GLU A 37 20.36 -9.05 -12.56
C GLU A 37 20.52 -10.41 -11.86
N ARG A 38 20.01 -10.56 -10.63
CA ARG A 38 20.05 -11.85 -9.92
C ARG A 38 19.22 -12.91 -10.60
N TYR A 39 18.09 -12.54 -11.22
CA TYR A 39 17.26 -13.47 -11.99
C TYR A 39 18.00 -14.03 -13.21
N ARG A 40 18.75 -13.19 -13.95
CA ARG A 40 19.51 -13.62 -15.14
C ARG A 40 20.69 -14.55 -14.82
N ARG A 41 21.26 -14.45 -13.62
CA ARG A 41 22.41 -15.26 -13.21
C ARG A 41 22.04 -16.73 -13.02
N ALA A 42 22.93 -17.60 -13.48
CA ALA A 42 22.91 -19.03 -13.16
C ALA A 42 22.99 -19.25 -11.65
N ARG A 43 22.33 -20.30 -11.15
CA ARG A 43 22.42 -20.73 -9.75
C ARG A 43 22.87 -22.20 -9.73
N SER A 44 24.06 -22.43 -9.20
CA SER A 44 24.62 -23.76 -9.00
C SER A 44 23.85 -24.52 -7.92
N THR A 45 23.83 -25.85 -8.04
CA THR A 45 23.32 -26.80 -7.05
C THR A 45 24.10 -26.76 -5.74
N ASN A 46 25.39 -26.40 -5.79
CA ASN A 46 26.31 -26.33 -4.64
C ASN A 46 26.35 -24.93 -3.99
N SER A 47 25.19 -24.42 -3.58
CA SER A 47 25.10 -23.17 -2.82
C SER A 47 24.53 -23.44 -1.43
N LYS A 48 25.04 -22.78 -0.39
CA LYS A 48 24.44 -22.86 0.95
C LYS A 48 22.95 -22.45 1.01
N TYR A 49 22.46 -21.79 -0.04
CA TYR A 49 21.08 -21.33 -0.17
C TYR A 49 20.15 -22.31 -0.91
N THR A 50 20.67 -23.42 -1.46
CA THR A 50 19.84 -24.47 -2.08
C THR A 50 19.32 -25.49 -1.06
N LEU A 51 19.91 -25.49 0.15
CA LEU A 51 19.48 -26.33 1.25
C LEU A 51 18.34 -25.65 2.02
N GLU A 52 17.37 -26.47 2.44
CA GLU A 52 16.32 -26.04 3.35
C GLU A 52 16.92 -25.79 4.74
N ILE A 53 16.61 -24.61 5.32
CA ILE A 53 17.03 -24.29 6.68
C ILE A 53 15.99 -24.88 7.64
N PRO A 54 16.39 -25.69 8.64
CA PRO A 54 15.45 -26.26 9.60
C PRO A 54 14.56 -25.17 10.23
N GLY A 55 13.24 -25.35 10.13
CA GLY A 55 12.25 -24.41 10.67
C GLY A 55 11.85 -23.24 9.77
N GLN A 56 12.51 -23.02 8.62
CA GLN A 56 12.11 -21.98 7.64
C GLN A 56 11.26 -22.50 6.47
N GLY A 57 11.05 -23.81 6.36
CA GLY A 57 10.29 -24.41 5.27
C GLY A 57 10.97 -24.24 3.90
N LYS A 58 10.16 -24.26 2.84
CA LYS A 58 10.64 -24.36 1.45
C LYS A 58 11.66 -23.28 1.07
N VAL A 59 12.71 -23.72 0.37
CA VAL A 59 13.69 -22.85 -0.29
C VAL A 59 12.99 -21.87 -1.24
N GLN A 60 13.31 -20.58 -1.11
CA GLN A 60 12.79 -19.54 -1.99
C GLN A 60 13.06 -19.89 -3.46
N GLY A 61 12.06 -19.68 -4.34
CA GLY A 61 12.17 -20.02 -5.77
C GLY A 61 13.39 -19.40 -6.45
N LEU A 62 13.80 -18.20 -6.03
CA LEU A 62 15.00 -17.50 -6.53
C LEU A 62 16.31 -18.26 -6.25
N ASN A 63 16.34 -19.11 -5.22
CA ASN A 63 17.51 -19.87 -4.81
C ASN A 63 17.57 -21.27 -5.41
N ARG A 64 16.55 -21.69 -6.17
CA ARG A 64 16.57 -22.98 -6.84
C ARG A 64 17.65 -23.00 -7.93
N PRO A 65 18.31 -24.15 -8.13
CA PRO A 65 19.29 -24.30 -9.21
C PRO A 65 18.65 -23.96 -10.56
N ARG A 66 19.39 -23.25 -11.40
CA ARG A 66 18.96 -22.86 -12.75
C ARG A 66 20.16 -22.50 -13.62
N ASP A 67 20.00 -22.71 -14.92
CA ASP A 67 20.99 -22.28 -15.90
C ASP A 67 20.94 -20.76 -16.10
N GLY A 68 22.07 -20.21 -16.54
CA GLY A 68 22.16 -18.80 -16.91
C GLY A 68 21.28 -18.53 -18.13
N GLY A 69 20.49 -17.45 -18.09
CA GLY A 69 19.57 -17.13 -19.18
C GLY A 69 18.21 -17.82 -19.13
N TYR A 70 17.91 -18.63 -18.10
CA TYR A 70 16.57 -19.20 -17.90
C TYR A 70 15.48 -18.11 -17.80
N TYR A 71 15.79 -16.99 -17.14
CA TYR A 71 14.94 -15.80 -17.14
C TYR A 71 15.39 -14.88 -18.27
N ASP A 72 14.77 -15.04 -19.44
CA ASP A 72 14.85 -14.10 -20.54
C ASP A 72 13.91 -12.90 -20.33
N ASP A 73 13.88 -11.96 -21.25
CA ASP A 73 13.03 -10.77 -21.14
C ASP A 73 11.52 -11.11 -21.17
N ALA A 74 11.12 -12.28 -21.70
CA ALA A 74 9.73 -12.73 -21.71
C ALA A 74 9.28 -13.32 -20.37
N LEU A 75 10.19 -14.00 -19.65
CA LEU A 75 9.92 -14.64 -18.36
C LEU A 75 10.24 -13.76 -17.15
N MET A 76 10.85 -12.59 -17.37
CA MET A 76 11.22 -11.67 -16.30
C MET A 76 9.99 -11.04 -15.61
N PRO A 77 9.88 -11.17 -14.27
CA PRO A 77 8.89 -10.39 -13.53
C PRO A 77 9.18 -8.89 -13.68
N THR A 78 8.17 -8.12 -14.07
CA THR A 78 8.29 -6.66 -14.18
C THR A 78 8.05 -5.96 -12.84
N THR A 79 7.32 -6.61 -11.93
CA THR A 79 6.95 -6.08 -10.63
C THR A 79 7.27 -7.04 -9.50
N ARG A 80 7.21 -6.54 -8.26
CA ARG A 80 7.33 -7.28 -7.02
C ARG A 80 6.22 -6.86 -6.06
N ASN A 81 5.91 -7.72 -5.09
CA ASN A 81 5.02 -7.35 -4.00
C ASN A 81 5.56 -6.15 -3.21
N LYS A 82 4.65 -5.25 -2.84
CA LYS A 82 4.94 -4.16 -1.92
C LYS A 82 5.40 -4.70 -0.58
N ARG A 83 6.43 -4.08 0.01
CA ARG A 83 6.91 -4.42 1.36
C ARG A 83 5.97 -3.88 2.44
N ASP A 84 6.14 -4.32 3.66
CA ASP A 84 5.39 -3.91 4.86
C ASP A 84 5.88 -2.58 5.46
N VAL A 85 7.05 -2.10 5.05
CA VAL A 85 7.55 -0.75 5.38
C VAL A 85 7.34 0.18 4.19
N TRP A 86 6.47 1.18 4.35
CA TRP A 86 6.13 2.14 3.29
C TRP A 86 6.84 3.47 3.51
N LEU A 87 7.67 3.87 2.56
CA LEU A 87 8.28 5.20 2.54
C LEU A 87 7.30 6.18 1.90
N ILE A 88 6.53 6.88 2.75
CA ILE A 88 5.56 7.90 2.34
C ILE A 88 5.95 9.22 2.99
N ASN A 89 6.23 10.22 2.15
CA ASN A 89 6.54 11.56 2.64
C ASN A 89 5.28 12.23 3.19
N THR A 90 5.45 13.01 4.26
CA THR A 90 4.40 13.90 4.73
C THR A 90 4.13 14.97 3.67
N VAL A 91 2.86 15.24 3.41
CA VAL A 91 2.44 16.29 2.49
C VAL A 91 1.76 17.37 3.31
N PRO A 92 2.27 18.61 3.34
CA PRO A 92 1.62 19.69 4.07
C PRO A 92 0.27 19.98 3.43
N TYR A 93 -0.78 20.02 4.25
CA TYR A 93 -2.09 20.46 3.82
C TYR A 93 -2.30 21.93 4.20
N LYS A 94 -2.61 22.79 3.22
CA LYS A 94 -2.80 24.23 3.42
C LYS A 94 -4.13 24.61 4.10
N GLY A 95 -5.06 23.66 4.27
CA GLY A 95 -6.28 23.89 5.04
C GLY A 95 -6.04 23.78 6.54
N ALA A 96 -6.93 24.34 7.37
CA ALA A 96 -6.85 24.31 8.84
C ALA A 96 -7.05 22.89 9.40
N HIS A 97 -6.10 21.99 9.17
CA HIS A 97 -6.14 20.62 9.68
C HIS A 97 -4.77 20.23 10.23
N PHE A 98 -4.70 20.08 11.55
CA PHE A 98 -3.43 19.86 12.25
C PHE A 98 -2.84 18.45 12.01
N ALA A 99 -3.65 17.48 11.58
CA ALA A 99 -3.27 16.06 11.53
C ALA A 99 -3.84 15.31 10.30
N ALA A 100 -3.81 15.92 9.11
CA ALA A 100 -4.18 15.19 7.90
C ALA A 100 -3.04 14.25 7.48
N PHE A 101 -3.33 12.95 7.34
CA PHE A 101 -2.36 12.00 6.82
C PHE A 101 -2.21 12.12 5.28
N PRO A 102 -1.08 11.67 4.70
CA PRO A 102 -0.84 11.81 3.26
C PRO A 102 -1.84 11.01 2.41
N PRO A 103 -2.37 11.56 1.30
CA PRO A 103 -3.29 10.84 0.40
C PRO A 103 -2.76 9.49 -0.08
N LYS A 104 -1.45 9.40 -0.35
CA LYS A 104 -0.80 8.17 -0.79
C LYS A 104 -0.99 7.01 0.18
N LEU A 105 -1.13 7.31 1.47
CA LEU A 105 -1.43 6.30 2.46
C LEU A 105 -2.84 5.72 2.28
N ALA A 106 -3.86 6.58 2.19
CA ALA A 106 -5.23 6.15 1.90
C ALA A 106 -5.29 5.33 0.60
N GLU A 107 -4.70 5.86 -0.48
CA GLU A 107 -4.70 5.24 -1.79
C GLU A 107 -4.13 3.82 -1.75
N THR A 108 -3.00 3.63 -1.05
CA THR A 108 -2.35 2.31 -0.94
C THR A 108 -3.27 1.32 -0.23
N CYS A 109 -3.90 1.73 0.89
CA CYS A 109 -4.84 0.89 1.62
C CYS A 109 -6.10 0.58 0.78
N ILE A 110 -6.64 1.55 0.05
CA ILE A 110 -7.86 1.40 -0.75
C ILE A 110 -7.61 0.51 -1.97
N LEU A 111 -6.52 0.73 -2.71
CA LEU A 111 -6.17 -0.11 -3.87
C LEU A 111 -5.99 -1.57 -3.46
N ALA A 112 -5.31 -1.83 -2.35
CA ALA A 112 -5.09 -3.18 -1.86
C ALA A 112 -6.37 -3.80 -1.28
N GLY A 113 -7.11 -3.07 -0.43
CA GLY A 113 -8.17 -3.64 0.41
C GLY A 113 -9.61 -3.43 -0.09
N CYS A 114 -9.84 -2.61 -1.11
CA CYS A 114 -11.18 -2.28 -1.58
C CYS A 114 -11.34 -2.55 -3.09
N PRO A 115 -12.28 -3.43 -3.50
CA PRO A 115 -12.56 -3.64 -4.92
C PRO A 115 -13.03 -2.34 -5.59
N LYS A 116 -12.82 -2.24 -6.90
CA LYS A 116 -13.35 -1.13 -7.70
C LYS A 116 -14.88 -1.05 -7.53
N GLY A 117 -15.42 0.16 -7.37
CA GLY A 117 -16.84 0.36 -7.03
C GLY A 117 -17.23 -0.07 -5.60
N GLY A 118 -16.29 -0.54 -4.78
CA GLY A 118 -16.53 -0.85 -3.37
C GLY A 118 -16.74 0.41 -2.52
N ILE A 119 -17.11 0.21 -1.25
CA ILE A 119 -17.35 1.28 -0.28
C ILE A 119 -16.23 1.30 0.76
N VAL A 120 -15.64 2.48 0.98
CA VAL A 120 -14.66 2.74 2.04
C VAL A 120 -15.33 3.50 3.18
N ILE A 121 -15.25 2.98 4.41
CA ILE A 121 -15.75 3.67 5.60
C ILE A 121 -14.58 4.25 6.40
N ASP A 122 -14.75 5.48 6.86
CA ASP A 122 -13.83 6.14 7.78
C ASP A 122 -14.62 6.84 8.90
N PRO A 123 -14.59 6.29 10.13
CA PRO A 123 -15.35 6.84 11.25
C PRO A 123 -14.72 8.09 11.89
N PHE A 124 -13.50 8.46 11.47
CA PHE A 124 -12.75 9.62 11.96
C PHE A 124 -12.22 10.43 10.77
N PHE A 125 -13.17 10.87 9.94
CA PHE A 125 -12.90 11.33 8.58
C PHE A 125 -12.01 12.57 8.49
N GLY A 126 -12.00 13.41 9.54
CA GLY A 126 -11.25 14.66 9.57
C GLY A 126 -11.54 15.53 8.34
N SER A 127 -10.48 16.03 7.72
CA SER A 127 -10.55 16.80 6.46
C SER A 127 -10.84 15.96 5.20
N GLY A 128 -11.23 14.69 5.33
CA GLY A 128 -11.74 13.88 4.23
C GLY A 128 -10.67 13.33 3.27
N THR A 129 -9.43 13.11 3.73
CA THR A 129 -8.38 12.48 2.91
C THR A 129 -8.84 11.13 2.35
N THR A 130 -9.49 10.30 3.17
CA THR A 130 -9.99 8.98 2.78
C THR A 130 -11.02 9.06 1.65
N GLY A 131 -12.00 9.97 1.77
CA GLY A 131 -13.05 10.12 0.76
C GLY A 131 -12.51 10.70 -0.55
N PHE A 132 -11.56 11.63 -0.47
CA PHE A 132 -10.89 12.16 -1.65
C PHE A 132 -10.14 11.05 -2.41
N ALA A 133 -9.38 10.21 -1.69
CA ALA A 133 -8.66 9.08 -2.28
C ALA A 133 -9.62 8.03 -2.85
N ALA A 134 -10.68 7.67 -2.12
CA ALA A 134 -11.70 6.71 -2.58
C ALA A 134 -12.37 7.19 -3.88
N LYS A 135 -12.84 8.45 -3.92
CA LYS A 135 -13.48 9.03 -5.10
C LYS A 135 -12.53 9.06 -6.30
N SER A 136 -11.28 9.48 -6.09
CA SER A 136 -10.26 9.54 -7.15
C SER A 136 -9.90 8.16 -7.71
N LEU A 137 -10.13 7.11 -6.94
CA LEU A 137 -9.90 5.71 -7.32
C LEU A 137 -11.18 5.01 -7.79
N ASP A 138 -12.29 5.71 -8.04
CA ASP A 138 -13.55 5.10 -8.48
C ASP A 138 -14.13 4.10 -7.44
N ARG A 139 -14.09 4.51 -6.17
CA ARG A 139 -14.75 3.85 -5.03
C ARG A 139 -15.73 4.82 -4.36
N HIS A 140 -16.78 4.26 -3.77
CA HIS A 140 -17.68 5.00 -2.90
C HIS A 140 -17.06 5.16 -1.50
N TYR A 141 -17.56 6.11 -0.72
CA TYR A 141 -17.11 6.30 0.66
C TYR A 141 -18.23 6.75 1.60
N ILE A 142 -18.06 6.44 2.88
CA ILE A 142 -18.86 6.96 4.00
C ILE A 142 -17.87 7.53 5.02
N GLY A 143 -17.91 8.85 5.23
CA GLY A 143 -17.09 9.55 6.20
C GLY A 143 -17.94 10.03 7.37
N ILE A 144 -17.48 9.79 8.60
CA ILE A 144 -18.11 10.30 9.82
C ILE A 144 -17.12 11.22 10.52
N GLU A 145 -17.57 12.43 10.88
CA GLU A 145 -16.76 13.43 11.58
C GLU A 145 -17.66 14.25 12.49
N LEU A 146 -17.22 14.45 13.73
CA LEU A 146 -17.98 15.16 14.76
C LEU A 146 -17.81 16.69 14.63
N ASN A 147 -16.64 17.14 14.19
CA ASN A 147 -16.33 18.56 14.04
C ASN A 147 -16.92 19.12 12.74
N ALA A 148 -17.88 20.05 12.87
CA ALA A 148 -18.55 20.68 11.75
C ALA A 148 -17.61 21.45 10.79
N GLU A 149 -16.52 22.04 11.29
CA GLU A 149 -15.51 22.72 10.47
C GLU A 149 -14.74 21.73 9.61
N TYR A 150 -14.36 20.58 10.17
CA TYR A 150 -13.72 19.50 9.41
C TYR A 150 -14.65 18.88 8.38
N CYS A 151 -15.94 18.71 8.71
CA CYS A 151 -16.96 18.35 7.73
C CYS A 151 -17.03 19.34 6.56
N ALA A 152 -16.94 20.65 6.82
CA ALA A 152 -16.92 21.67 5.77
C ALA A 152 -15.66 21.57 4.90
N LEU A 153 -14.48 21.40 5.51
CA LEU A 153 -13.22 21.17 4.79
C LEU A 153 -13.27 19.90 3.93
N ALA A 154 -13.82 18.80 4.45
CA ALA A 154 -13.95 17.55 3.73
C ALA A 154 -14.88 17.70 2.50
N ARG A 155 -16.02 18.38 2.66
CA ARG A 155 -16.93 18.68 1.53
C ARG A 155 -16.22 19.50 0.45
N ALA A 156 -15.54 20.57 0.85
CA ALA A 156 -14.78 21.43 -0.06
C ALA A 156 -13.68 20.65 -0.80
N ARG A 157 -12.90 19.82 -0.09
CA ARG A 157 -11.84 18.99 -0.68
C ARG A 157 -12.37 17.98 -1.69
N ILE A 158 -13.45 17.28 -1.37
CA ILE A 158 -13.97 16.19 -2.20
C ILE A 158 -14.81 16.73 -3.37
N GLY A 159 -15.16 18.02 -3.34
CA GLY A 159 -16.04 18.65 -4.33
C GLY A 159 -17.47 18.13 -4.22
N GLY A 160 -17.92 17.80 -3.01
CA GLY A 160 -19.30 17.41 -2.76
C GLY A 160 -20.14 18.66 -2.51
N ALA A 161 -21.15 18.91 -3.36
CA ALA A 161 -22.27 19.75 -2.96
C ALA A 161 -22.92 19.06 -1.75
N GLY A 162 -22.92 19.70 -0.59
CA GLY A 162 -23.64 19.17 0.56
C GLY A 162 -25.09 18.92 0.16
N LEU A 163 -25.67 17.82 0.63
CA LEU A 163 -27.14 17.72 0.67
C LEU A 163 -27.61 18.93 1.48
N SER A 164 -28.14 19.93 0.79
CA SER A 164 -28.88 21.01 1.41
C SER A 164 -30.05 20.36 2.12
N SER A 165 -30.05 20.44 3.45
CA SER A 165 -31.23 20.15 4.25
C SER A 165 -32.34 21.09 3.79
N ASN A 166 -33.38 20.51 3.17
CA ASN A 166 -34.71 21.13 3.14
C ASN A 166 -35.31 21.09 4.54
#